data_AF-A0A1M6H629-F1
#
_entry.id   AF-A0A1M6H629-F1
#
_cell.length_a   1.000
_cell.length_b   1.000
_cell.length_c   1.000
_cell.angle_alpha   90.00
_cell.angle_beta   90.00
_cell.angle_gamma   90.00
#
_symmetry.space_group_name_H-M   'P 1'
#
loop_
_entity.id
_entity.type
_entity.pdbx_description
1 polymer ?
#
loop_
_entity_poly.entity_id
_entity_poly.type
_entity_poly.pdbx_seq_one_letter_code
_entity_poly.pdbx_strand_id
1 'polypeptide(L)'
;MQPTPEHSKRCEQAVRPTCVCSTCGGSLHGWSGHLERARRGGEGVRELSEPAERQWWEQRRRFQENRRKAPTRYLRRAGGAVAVAAVVSWLAEHEDTVERLEKLGNAIHRDVFGDGLAAFAAQCSDTEPAFADYGRAVAGHFWCDLLAEIANVLDRGADLLGRVPDEVGAAVLEHGDAAEWGRVRTMLAEVALRLLWRSAHVLLGTDLPSAVLHLRVFAVLICPDPGGHSRVADSCLRPLARDTVRDHLTAGMDPEWLWGDKP
;
A
#
# COMPACT_ATOMS: atom_id res chain seq x y z
N MET A 1 22.46 -19.75 27.02
CA MET A 1 21.69 -18.70 26.32
C MET A 1 22.39 -18.41 25.01
N GLN A 2 21.83 -18.81 23.87
CA GLN A 2 22.31 -18.32 22.58
C GLN A 2 21.91 -16.83 22.48
N PRO A 3 22.77 -15.95 21.95
CA PRO A 3 22.41 -14.55 21.76
C PRO A 3 21.23 -14.47 20.79
N THR A 4 20.15 -13.82 21.22
CA THR A 4 19.04 -13.46 20.33
C THR A 4 19.65 -12.63 19.19
N PRO A 5 19.52 -13.03 17.92
CA PRO A 5 20.17 -12.31 16.84
C PRO A 5 19.63 -10.89 16.78
N GLU A 6 20.48 -9.90 17.10
CA GLU A 6 20.10 -8.49 17.11
C GLU A 6 19.65 -8.05 15.72
N HIS A 7 18.51 -7.36 15.69
CA HIS A 7 18.00 -6.76 14.47
C HIS A 7 18.93 -5.62 14.02
N SER A 8 19.35 -5.62 12.74
CA SER A 8 20.23 -4.57 12.22
C SER A 8 19.43 -3.34 11.80
N LYS A 9 19.82 -2.15 12.26
CA LYS A 9 19.33 -0.85 11.75
C LYS A 9 19.40 -0.72 10.21
N ARG A 10 20.30 -1.47 9.56
CA ARG A 10 20.40 -1.52 8.10
C ARG A 10 19.16 -2.15 7.43
N CYS A 11 18.43 -3.01 8.14
CA CYS A 11 17.20 -3.63 7.65
C CYS A 11 16.03 -2.64 7.68
N GLU A 12 15.89 -1.89 8.77
CA GLU A 12 14.94 -0.78 8.92
C GLU A 12 15.09 0.30 7.85
N GLN A 13 16.33 0.58 7.45
CA GLN A 13 16.65 1.59 6.43
C GLN A 13 16.89 1.01 5.04
N ALA A 14 16.57 -0.28 4.83
CA ALA A 14 16.88 -0.98 3.60
C ALA A 14 16.08 -0.42 2.42
N VAL A 15 16.78 -0.24 1.30
CA VAL A 15 16.21 0.13 -0.01
C VAL A 15 16.49 -0.93 -1.08
N ARG A 16 17.01 -2.09 -0.65
CA ARG A 16 17.42 -3.18 -1.53
C ARG A 16 16.29 -4.18 -1.70
N PRO A 17 16.19 -4.83 -2.87
CA PRO A 17 15.06 -5.66 -3.23
C PRO A 17 15.10 -7.09 -2.69
N THR A 18 15.69 -7.27 -1.52
CA THR A 18 15.82 -8.58 -0.88
C THR A 18 15.80 -8.43 0.63
N CYS A 19 14.92 -9.18 1.28
CA CYS A 19 14.89 -9.36 2.72
C CYS A 19 15.10 -10.84 3.07
N VAL A 20 16.10 -11.13 3.90
CA VAL A 20 16.46 -12.49 4.35
C VAL A 20 16.54 -12.58 5.88
N CYS A 21 16.01 -11.57 6.58
CA CYS A 21 16.10 -11.46 8.03
C CYS A 21 15.10 -12.39 8.70
N SER A 22 15.59 -13.43 9.37
CA SER A 22 14.75 -14.31 10.20
C SER A 22 14.32 -13.63 11.50
N THR A 23 15.14 -12.76 12.09
CA THR A 23 14.82 -12.10 13.38
C THR A 23 13.53 -11.29 13.35
N CYS A 24 13.31 -10.48 12.32
CA CYS A 24 12.07 -9.67 12.20
C CYS A 24 11.10 -10.26 11.18
N GLY A 25 11.48 -11.34 10.48
CA GLY A 25 10.70 -11.90 9.38
C GLY A 25 10.28 -10.88 8.32
N GLY A 26 11.06 -9.81 8.11
CA GLY A 26 10.73 -8.72 7.20
C GLY A 26 9.70 -7.69 7.70
N SER A 27 9.10 -7.86 8.89
CA SER A 27 8.11 -6.91 9.45
C SER A 27 8.66 -5.51 9.71
N LEU A 28 9.98 -5.36 9.82
CA LEU A 28 10.69 -4.08 9.98
C LEU A 28 11.42 -3.62 8.72
N HIS A 29 11.23 -4.28 7.57
CA HIS A 29 12.05 -4.00 6.40
C HIS A 29 11.69 -2.65 5.75
N GLY A 30 12.65 -1.72 5.70
CA GLY A 30 12.63 -0.50 4.87
C GLY A 30 11.66 0.61 5.30
N TRP A 31 10.46 0.26 5.79
CA TRP A 31 9.38 1.22 5.97
C TRP A 31 9.73 2.32 6.99
N SER A 32 10.37 1.99 8.12
CA SER A 32 10.72 2.97 9.14
C SER A 32 11.76 3.96 8.62
N GLY A 33 12.75 3.50 7.85
CA GLY A 33 13.70 4.38 7.18
C GLY A 33 13.07 5.24 6.09
N HIS A 34 11.99 4.82 5.46
CA HIS A 34 11.23 5.67 4.54
C HIS A 34 10.46 6.77 5.30
N LEU A 35 9.84 6.45 6.44
CA LEU A 35 9.18 7.44 7.30
C LEU A 35 10.18 8.46 7.87
N GLU A 36 11.37 8.01 8.30
CA GLU A 36 12.46 8.89 8.75
C GLU A 36 12.87 9.88 7.65
N ARG A 37 12.97 9.41 6.39
CA ARG A 37 13.28 10.27 5.25
C ARG A 37 12.18 11.29 4.96
N ALA A 38 10.90 10.90 5.07
CA ALA A 38 9.78 11.83 4.93
C ALA A 38 9.87 12.95 5.98
N ARG A 39 10.17 12.61 7.24
CA ARG A 39 10.33 13.59 8.34
C ARG A 39 11.46 14.58 8.13
N ARG A 40 12.54 14.17 7.46
CA ARG A 40 13.66 15.07 7.09
C ARG A 40 13.34 15.95 5.87
N GLY A 41 12.14 15.86 5.31
CA GLY A 41 11.69 16.71 4.20
C GLY A 41 12.56 16.56 2.95
N GLY A 42 12.84 17.69 2.28
CA GLY A 42 13.51 17.70 0.97
C GLY A 42 14.91 17.08 0.94
N GLU A 43 15.64 17.02 2.06
CA GLU A 43 16.91 16.27 2.12
C GLU A 43 16.66 14.76 2.06
N GLY A 44 15.76 14.26 2.90
CA GLY A 44 15.45 12.83 2.94
C GLY A 44 14.77 12.32 1.67
N VAL A 45 13.97 13.16 1.01
CA VAL A 45 13.39 12.86 -0.30
C VAL A 45 14.47 12.75 -1.37
N ARG A 46 15.43 13.70 -1.43
CA ARG A 46 16.53 13.68 -2.42
C ARG A 46 17.42 12.46 -2.31
N GLU A 47 17.69 11.99 -1.10
CA GLU A 47 18.46 10.76 -0.89
C GLU A 47 17.85 9.52 -1.58
N LEU A 48 16.52 9.51 -1.79
CA LEU A 48 15.82 8.45 -2.52
C LEU A 48 15.62 8.78 -3.99
N SER A 49 15.17 10.00 -4.30
CA SER A 49 14.75 10.35 -5.66
C SER A 49 15.93 10.38 -6.63
N GLU A 50 17.06 10.96 -6.25
CA GLU A 50 18.22 11.08 -7.15
C GLU A 50 18.78 9.73 -7.62
N PRO A 51 19.07 8.74 -6.74
CA PRO A 51 19.50 7.43 -7.20
C PRO A 51 18.40 6.68 -7.96
N ALA A 52 17.13 6.81 -7.57
CA ALA A 52 16.01 6.18 -8.26
C ALA A 52 15.86 6.69 -9.69
N GLU A 53 15.94 8.00 -9.90
CA GLU A 53 15.87 8.63 -11.22
C GLU A 53 17.05 8.22 -12.11
N ARG A 54 18.28 8.22 -11.58
CA ARG A 54 19.46 7.73 -12.32
C ARG A 54 19.25 6.30 -12.80
N GLN A 55 18.78 5.43 -11.92
CA GLN A 55 18.51 4.03 -12.25
C GLN A 55 17.38 3.91 -13.28
N TRP A 56 16.30 4.68 -13.15
CA TRP A 56 15.20 4.73 -14.10
C TRP A 56 15.66 5.09 -15.50
N TRP A 57 16.41 6.18 -15.65
CA TRP A 57 16.90 6.63 -16.95
C TRP A 57 17.85 5.63 -17.59
N GLU A 58 18.72 5.00 -16.81
CA GLU A 58 19.59 3.94 -17.29
C GLU A 58 18.79 2.73 -17.81
N GLN A 59 17.84 2.23 -17.02
CA GLN A 59 17.03 1.08 -17.44
C GLN A 59 16.13 1.40 -18.62
N ARG A 60 15.59 2.63 -18.68
CA ARG A 60 14.76 3.11 -19.79
C ARG A 60 15.56 3.20 -21.08
N ARG A 61 16.79 3.73 -21.04
CA ARG A 61 17.71 3.76 -22.18
C ARG A 61 18.00 2.35 -22.68
N ARG A 62 18.38 1.43 -21.78
CA ARG A 62 18.64 0.02 -22.13
C ARG A 62 17.40 -0.66 -22.73
N PHE A 63 16.21 -0.36 -22.22
CA PHE A 63 14.95 -0.89 -22.76
C PHE A 63 14.73 -0.47 -24.23
N GLN A 64 14.97 0.82 -24.52
CA GLN A 64 14.83 1.40 -25.86
C GLN A 64 15.89 0.86 -26.83
N GLU A 65 17.16 0.82 -26.42
CA GLU A 65 18.28 0.29 -27.22
C GLU A 65 18.05 -1.17 -27.63
N ASN A 66 17.50 -1.97 -26.71
CA ASN A 66 17.16 -3.37 -26.95
C ASN A 66 15.83 -3.58 -27.68
N ARG A 67 15.14 -2.51 -28.10
CA ARG A 67 13.85 -2.53 -28.84
C ARG A 67 12.82 -3.47 -28.23
N ARG A 68 12.77 -3.53 -26.89
CA ARG A 68 11.82 -4.38 -26.18
C ARG A 68 10.42 -3.79 -26.32
N LYS A 69 9.40 -4.65 -26.44
CA LYS A 69 7.99 -4.23 -26.60
C LYS A 69 7.28 -4.01 -25.26
N ALA A 70 7.75 -4.65 -24.21
CA ALA A 70 7.04 -4.67 -22.93
C ALA A 70 8.02 -4.49 -21.76
N PRO A 71 7.65 -3.74 -20.70
CA PRO A 71 8.54 -3.45 -19.59
C PRO A 71 9.17 -4.72 -19.00
N THR A 72 10.48 -4.66 -18.77
CA THR A 72 11.23 -5.74 -18.12
C THR A 72 11.09 -5.64 -16.60
N ARG A 73 11.39 -6.73 -15.88
CA ARG A 73 11.47 -6.70 -14.41
C ARG A 73 12.39 -5.59 -13.91
N TYR A 74 13.55 -5.39 -14.55
CA TYR A 74 14.50 -4.34 -14.15
C TYR A 74 13.96 -2.93 -14.37
N LEU A 75 13.24 -2.70 -15.47
CA LEU A 75 12.62 -1.41 -15.74
C LEU A 75 11.49 -1.13 -14.75
N ARG A 76 10.65 -2.13 -14.47
CA ARG A 76 9.57 -2.03 -13.47
C ARG A 76 10.11 -1.77 -12.07
N ARG A 77 11.19 -2.45 -11.65
CA ARG A 77 11.89 -2.18 -10.39
C ARG A 77 12.39 -0.73 -10.33
N ALA A 78 13.01 -0.25 -11.40
CA ALA A 78 13.54 1.11 -11.44
C ALA A 78 12.43 2.17 -11.34
N GLY A 79 11.32 1.99 -12.08
CA GLY A 79 10.16 2.88 -11.93
C GLY A 79 9.49 2.74 -10.56
N GLY A 80 9.58 1.55 -9.94
CA GLY A 80 9.09 1.34 -8.58
C GLY A 80 9.86 2.14 -7.55
N ALA A 81 11.18 2.25 -7.71
CA ALA A 81 12.00 3.12 -6.86
C ALA A 81 11.62 4.61 -7.01
N VAL A 82 11.31 5.06 -8.24
CA VAL A 82 10.82 6.44 -8.49
C VAL A 82 9.47 6.66 -7.81
N ALA A 83 8.54 5.72 -7.94
CA ALA A 83 7.24 5.81 -7.27
C ALA A 83 7.36 5.78 -5.73
N VAL A 84 8.27 4.98 -5.16
CA VAL A 84 8.56 5.01 -3.72
C VAL A 84 9.11 6.38 -3.29
N ALA A 85 10.02 6.97 -4.06
CA ALA A 85 10.52 8.31 -3.78
C ALA A 85 9.40 9.37 -3.82
N ALA A 86 8.46 9.25 -4.78
CA ALA A 86 7.27 10.10 -4.85
C ALA A 86 6.33 9.90 -3.64
N VAL A 87 6.14 8.66 -3.18
CA VAL A 87 5.39 8.37 -1.94
C VAL A 87 6.06 9.01 -0.72
N VAL A 88 7.39 8.94 -0.60
CA VAL A 88 8.12 9.59 0.49
C VAL A 88 8.03 11.11 0.40
N SER A 89 8.04 11.68 -0.81
CA SER A 89 7.82 13.10 -1.05
C SER A 89 6.43 13.54 -0.60
N TRP A 90 5.39 12.81 -0.98
CA TRP A 90 4.02 13.04 -0.52
C TRP A 90 3.90 12.92 1.01
N LEU A 91 4.51 11.91 1.62
CA LEU A 91 4.51 11.73 3.07
C LEU A 91 5.19 12.87 3.83
N ALA A 92 6.18 13.55 3.24
CA ALA A 92 6.82 14.70 3.85
C ALA A 92 5.87 15.89 4.07
N GLU A 93 4.73 15.90 3.36
CA GLU A 93 3.67 16.91 3.48
C GLU A 93 2.49 16.42 4.33
N HIS A 94 2.50 15.16 4.79
CA HIS A 94 1.38 14.49 5.45
C HIS A 94 1.82 13.83 6.77
N GLU A 95 2.19 14.65 7.75
CA GLU A 95 2.72 14.20 9.06
C GLU A 95 1.76 13.24 9.80
N ASP A 96 0.45 13.53 9.82
CA ASP A 96 -0.56 12.64 10.41
C ASP A 96 -0.53 11.23 9.81
N THR A 97 -0.29 11.14 8.50
CA THR A 97 -0.19 9.84 7.81
C THR A 97 1.08 9.11 8.24
N VAL A 98 2.21 9.82 8.35
CA VAL A 98 3.48 9.25 8.84
C VAL A 98 3.29 8.63 10.22
N GLU A 99 2.65 9.34 11.16
CA GLU A 99 2.40 8.82 12.50
C GLU A 99 1.49 7.57 12.50
N ARG A 100 0.44 7.56 11.68
CA ARG A 100 -0.46 6.40 11.56
C ARG A 100 0.27 5.18 11.00
N LEU A 101 1.10 5.38 9.98
CA LEU A 101 1.89 4.30 9.37
C LEU A 101 2.94 3.76 10.35
N GLU A 102 3.56 4.62 11.15
CA GLU A 102 4.49 4.17 12.19
C GLU A 102 3.79 3.36 13.28
N LYS A 103 2.60 3.80 13.73
CA LYS A 103 1.77 3.03 14.68
C LYS A 103 1.40 1.66 14.10
N LEU A 104 0.96 1.61 12.85
CA LEU A 104 0.63 0.35 12.16
C LEU A 104 1.84 -0.58 12.03
N GLY A 105 2.98 -0.07 11.58
CA GLY A 105 4.20 -0.87 11.44
C GLY A 105 4.71 -1.43 12.77
N ASN A 106 4.63 -0.62 13.83
CA ASN A 106 4.97 -1.06 15.18
C ASN A 106 4.01 -2.13 15.72
N ALA A 107 2.70 -2.03 15.44
CA ALA A 107 1.71 -3.03 15.83
C ALA A 107 1.91 -4.35 15.06
N ILE A 108 2.18 -4.28 13.74
CA ILE A 108 2.51 -5.46 12.94
C ILE A 108 3.76 -6.15 13.49
N HIS A 109 4.82 -5.40 13.81
CA HIS A 109 6.04 -5.99 14.31
C HIS A 109 5.88 -6.58 15.72
N ARG A 110 5.34 -5.82 16.67
CA ARG A 110 5.25 -6.26 18.07
C ARG A 110 4.11 -7.26 18.26
N ASP A 111 2.89 -6.82 17.99
CA ASP A 111 1.69 -7.55 18.40
C ASP A 111 1.44 -8.75 17.48
N VAL A 112 1.64 -8.58 16.16
CA VAL A 112 1.38 -9.64 15.17
C VAL A 112 2.58 -10.57 15.03
N PHE A 113 3.76 -10.06 14.69
CA PHE A 113 4.94 -10.90 14.47
C PHE A 113 5.58 -11.39 15.78
N GLY A 114 5.90 -10.46 16.69
CA GLY A 114 6.65 -10.74 17.91
C GLY A 114 5.87 -11.50 18.99
N ASP A 115 4.57 -11.26 19.09
CA ASP A 115 3.71 -11.89 20.09
C ASP A 115 2.84 -12.98 19.46
N GLY A 116 1.89 -12.60 18.59
CA GLY A 116 0.87 -13.53 18.05
C GLY A 116 1.46 -14.70 17.26
N LEU A 117 2.25 -14.41 16.22
CA LEU A 117 2.87 -15.44 15.39
C LEU A 117 3.94 -16.23 16.14
N ALA A 118 4.72 -15.58 17.02
CA ALA A 118 5.71 -16.27 17.83
C ALA A 118 5.07 -17.30 18.78
N ALA A 119 3.99 -16.90 19.47
CA ALA A 119 3.24 -17.80 20.36
C ALA A 119 2.61 -18.95 19.57
N PHE A 120 2.02 -18.67 18.41
CA PHE A 120 1.45 -19.69 17.54
C PHE A 120 2.52 -20.67 17.03
N ALA A 121 3.66 -20.15 16.55
CA ALA A 121 4.77 -20.98 16.08
C ALA A 121 5.35 -21.88 17.17
N ALA A 122 5.48 -21.36 18.40
CA ALA A 122 5.95 -22.14 19.55
C ALA A 122 4.99 -23.29 19.91
N GLN A 123 3.67 -23.08 19.79
CA GLN A 123 2.68 -24.15 20.01
C GLN A 123 2.77 -25.22 18.92
N CYS A 124 2.99 -24.82 17.67
CA CYS A 124 3.07 -25.75 16.55
C CYS A 124 4.41 -26.48 16.44
N SER A 125 5.49 -25.95 17.02
CA SER A 125 6.85 -26.52 16.87
C SER A 125 7.03 -27.91 17.47
N ASP A 126 6.19 -28.28 18.44
CA ASP A 126 6.20 -29.62 19.05
C ASP A 126 5.73 -30.70 18.05
N THR A 127 4.85 -30.32 17.13
CA THR A 127 4.28 -31.22 16.11
C THR A 127 4.93 -31.06 14.74
N GLU A 128 5.38 -29.85 14.39
CA GLU A 128 5.93 -29.50 13.09
C GLU A 128 7.18 -28.63 13.30
N PRO A 129 8.39 -29.24 13.30
CA PRO A 129 9.64 -28.54 13.60
C PRO A 129 9.95 -27.35 12.69
N ALA A 130 9.34 -27.28 11.49
CA ALA A 130 9.50 -26.15 10.57
C ALA A 130 9.06 -24.81 11.17
N PHE A 131 8.13 -24.81 12.15
CA PHE A 131 7.71 -23.57 12.83
C PHE A 131 8.79 -22.96 13.72
N ALA A 132 9.86 -23.69 14.06
CA ALA A 132 10.97 -23.15 14.82
C ALA A 132 11.71 -22.01 14.09
N ASP A 133 11.63 -21.95 12.75
CA ASP A 133 12.17 -20.85 11.93
C ASP A 133 11.06 -20.06 11.21
N TYR A 134 9.94 -19.81 11.91
CA TYR A 134 8.80 -19.06 11.35
C TYR A 134 9.20 -17.68 10.80
N GLY A 135 10.21 -17.04 11.41
CA GLY A 135 10.75 -15.77 10.95
C GLY A 135 11.32 -15.85 9.53
N ARG A 136 12.06 -16.91 9.20
CA ARG A 136 12.48 -17.14 7.81
C ARG A 136 11.30 -17.45 6.89
N ALA A 137 10.30 -18.17 7.39
CA ALA A 137 9.12 -18.54 6.60
C ALA A 137 8.28 -17.33 6.16
N VAL A 138 8.26 -16.26 6.95
CA VAL A 138 7.54 -15.00 6.64
C VAL A 138 8.44 -13.90 6.06
N ALA A 139 9.73 -14.16 5.84
CA ALA A 139 10.61 -13.19 5.21
C ALA A 139 10.29 -12.99 3.71
N GLY A 140 10.79 -11.90 3.12
CA GLY A 140 10.59 -11.60 1.70
C GLY A 140 9.32 -10.81 1.44
N HIS A 141 8.36 -11.40 0.71
CA HIS A 141 7.14 -10.70 0.24
C HIS A 141 5.88 -10.97 1.07
N PHE A 142 5.93 -11.82 2.09
CA PHE A 142 4.78 -12.22 2.91
C PHE A 142 3.92 -11.04 3.39
N TRP A 143 4.54 -10.04 4.04
CA TRP A 143 3.80 -8.90 4.59
C TRP A 143 3.17 -8.03 3.52
N CYS A 144 3.93 -7.70 2.46
CA CYS A 144 3.40 -6.87 1.39
C CYS A 144 2.34 -7.60 0.54
N ASP A 145 2.39 -8.94 0.45
CA ASP A 145 1.31 -9.74 -0.14
C ASP A 145 0.01 -9.60 0.67
N LEU A 146 0.08 -9.80 1.99
CA LEU A 146 -1.09 -9.69 2.87
C LEU A 146 -1.68 -8.29 2.88
N LEU A 147 -0.84 -7.27 3.02
CA LEU A 147 -1.29 -5.87 3.03
C LEU A 147 -1.93 -5.46 1.71
N ALA A 148 -1.35 -5.88 0.58
CA ALA A 148 -1.91 -5.61 -0.73
C ALA A 148 -3.28 -6.29 -0.91
N GLU A 149 -3.44 -7.54 -0.45
CA GLU A 149 -4.75 -8.21 -0.50
C GLU A 149 -5.79 -7.58 0.40
N ILE A 150 -5.42 -7.20 1.63
CA ILE A 150 -6.35 -6.51 2.53
C ILE A 150 -6.78 -5.18 1.89
N ALA A 151 -5.83 -4.40 1.35
CA ALA A 151 -6.15 -3.16 0.65
C ALA A 151 -7.09 -3.40 -0.53
N ASN A 152 -6.84 -4.42 -1.36
CA ASN A 152 -7.66 -4.77 -2.52
C ASN A 152 -9.09 -5.22 -2.13
N VAL A 153 -9.24 -5.98 -1.06
CA VAL A 153 -10.56 -6.39 -0.54
C VAL A 153 -11.32 -5.18 0.00
N LEU A 154 -10.66 -4.31 0.77
CA LEU A 154 -11.29 -3.11 1.33
C LEU A 154 -11.67 -2.09 0.25
N ASP A 155 -10.86 -1.94 -0.80
CA ASP A 155 -11.13 -1.06 -1.95
C ASP A 155 -12.40 -1.49 -2.69
N ARG A 156 -12.55 -2.79 -2.97
CA ARG A 156 -13.80 -3.35 -3.52
C ARG A 156 -14.99 -3.14 -2.59
N GLY A 157 -14.78 -3.24 -1.28
CA GLY A 157 -15.82 -2.94 -0.29
C GLY A 157 -16.23 -1.46 -0.29
N ALA A 158 -15.26 -0.55 -0.39
CA ALA A 158 -15.51 0.88 -0.50
C ALA A 158 -16.28 1.22 -1.78
N ASP A 159 -15.94 0.60 -2.91
CA ASP A 159 -16.64 0.76 -4.18
C ASP A 159 -18.10 0.30 -4.10
N LEU A 160 -18.38 -0.79 -3.38
CA LEU A 160 -19.74 -1.29 -3.17
C LEU A 160 -20.53 -0.34 -2.27
N LEU A 161 -19.94 0.10 -1.16
CA LEU A 161 -20.57 1.04 -0.23
C LEU A 161 -20.79 2.42 -0.87
N GLY A 162 -19.94 2.81 -1.82
CA GLY A 162 -20.11 4.04 -2.61
C GLY A 162 -21.40 4.06 -3.44
N ARG A 163 -21.91 2.89 -3.84
CA ARG A 163 -23.10 2.74 -4.70
C ARG A 163 -24.42 2.72 -3.93
N VAL A 164 -24.38 2.54 -2.60
CA VAL A 164 -25.59 2.40 -1.77
C VAL A 164 -26.58 3.56 -1.95
N PRO A 165 -26.17 4.85 -2.00
CA PRO A 165 -27.12 5.94 -2.24
C PRO A 165 -27.84 5.83 -3.58
N ASP A 166 -27.15 5.39 -4.63
CA ASP A 166 -27.73 5.29 -5.96
C ASP A 166 -28.68 4.08 -6.04
N GLU A 167 -28.29 2.94 -5.45
CA GLU A 167 -29.12 1.73 -5.39
C GLU A 167 -30.38 1.93 -4.53
N VAL A 168 -30.24 2.55 -3.34
CA VAL A 168 -31.39 2.89 -2.49
C VAL A 168 -32.24 3.96 -3.16
N GLY A 169 -31.63 4.93 -3.84
CA GLY A 169 -32.34 5.96 -4.60
C GLY A 169 -33.21 5.33 -5.68
N ALA A 170 -32.65 4.44 -6.49
CA ALA A 170 -33.39 3.69 -7.50
C ALA A 170 -34.55 2.90 -6.87
N ALA A 171 -34.29 2.13 -5.81
CA ALA A 171 -35.32 1.32 -5.14
C ALA A 171 -36.46 2.16 -4.52
N VAL A 172 -36.14 3.33 -3.96
CA VAL A 172 -37.13 4.26 -3.36
C VAL A 172 -37.93 4.97 -4.45
N LEU A 173 -37.28 5.37 -5.55
CA LEU A 173 -37.93 6.07 -6.66
C LEU A 173 -38.74 5.13 -7.58
N GLU A 174 -38.41 3.85 -7.61
CA GLU A 174 -39.16 2.81 -8.32
C GLU A 174 -40.36 2.27 -7.52
N HIS A 175 -40.49 2.64 -6.23
CA HIS A 175 -41.65 2.26 -5.42
C HIS A 175 -42.91 3.04 -5.86
N GLY A 176 -44.06 2.36 -5.89
CA GLY A 176 -45.33 2.89 -6.43
C GLY A 176 -45.77 4.24 -5.84
N ASP A 177 -45.45 4.51 -4.58
CA ASP A 177 -45.78 5.77 -3.91
C ASP A 177 -44.92 6.96 -4.40
N ALA A 178 -43.71 6.70 -4.93
CA ALA A 178 -42.82 7.74 -5.43
C ALA A 178 -43.30 8.33 -6.77
N ALA A 179 -44.15 7.62 -7.52
CA ALA A 179 -44.75 8.11 -8.76
C ALA A 179 -45.64 9.35 -8.52
N GLU A 180 -46.19 9.52 -7.31
CA GLU A 180 -46.98 10.69 -6.91
C GLU A 180 -46.12 11.84 -6.38
N TRP A 181 -44.81 11.61 -6.18
CA TRP A 181 -43.91 12.62 -5.63
C TRP A 181 -43.52 13.56 -6.77
N GLY A 182 -44.20 14.71 -6.86
CA GLY A 182 -43.83 15.76 -7.80
C GLY A 182 -42.35 16.19 -7.66
N ARG A 183 -41.80 16.82 -8.70
CA ARG A 183 -40.37 17.14 -8.89
C ARG A 183 -39.61 17.60 -7.65
N VAL A 184 -40.20 18.51 -6.86
CA VAL A 184 -39.53 19.10 -5.68
C VAL A 184 -39.28 18.03 -4.61
N ARG A 185 -40.25 17.16 -4.34
CA ARG A 185 -40.14 16.10 -3.33
C ARG A 185 -39.09 15.06 -3.73
N THR A 186 -39.02 14.71 -5.01
CA THR A 186 -38.00 13.81 -5.57
C THR A 186 -36.58 14.35 -5.34
N MET A 187 -36.33 15.62 -5.70
CA MET A 187 -35.01 16.23 -5.51
C MET A 187 -34.63 16.31 -4.02
N LEU A 188 -35.58 16.63 -3.14
CA LEU A 188 -35.34 16.65 -1.69
C LEU A 188 -35.02 15.26 -1.14
N ALA A 189 -35.69 14.20 -1.63
CA ALA A 189 -35.44 12.83 -1.23
C ALA A 189 -34.03 12.36 -1.63
N GLU A 190 -33.56 12.68 -2.85
CA GLU A 190 -32.20 12.36 -3.30
C GLU A 190 -31.13 13.04 -2.43
N VAL A 191 -31.32 14.32 -2.09
CA VAL A 191 -30.40 15.04 -1.20
C VAL A 191 -30.44 14.46 0.21
N ALA A 192 -31.63 14.19 0.76
CA ALA A 192 -31.80 13.62 2.08
C ALA A 192 -31.12 12.23 2.18
N LEU A 193 -31.24 11.40 1.14
CA LEU A 193 -30.59 10.09 1.09
C LEU A 193 -29.06 10.19 1.15
N ARG A 194 -28.44 11.11 0.39
CA ARG A 194 -26.99 11.33 0.45
C ARG A 194 -26.54 11.82 1.83
N LEU A 195 -27.31 12.71 2.46
CA LEU A 195 -27.01 13.20 3.80
C LEU A 195 -27.16 12.10 4.86
N LEU A 196 -28.24 11.31 4.80
CA LEU A 196 -28.45 10.16 5.69
C LEU A 196 -27.35 9.12 5.53
N TRP A 197 -26.94 8.82 4.29
CA TRP A 197 -25.82 7.91 4.04
C TRP A 197 -24.51 8.42 4.65
N ARG A 198 -24.21 9.71 4.48
CA ARG A 198 -23.06 10.34 5.12
C ARG A 198 -23.11 10.23 6.65
N SER A 199 -24.28 10.38 7.26
CA SER A 199 -24.46 10.17 8.70
C SER A 199 -24.32 8.69 9.10
N ALA A 200 -24.79 7.76 8.27
CA ALA A 200 -24.63 6.32 8.51
C ALA A 200 -23.16 5.89 8.49
N HIS A 201 -22.32 6.48 7.62
CA HIS A 201 -20.87 6.24 7.63
C HIS A 201 -20.22 6.56 8.98
N VAL A 202 -20.69 7.60 9.68
CA VAL A 202 -20.20 7.93 11.03
C VAL A 202 -20.52 6.81 12.03
N LEU A 203 -21.69 6.18 11.92
CA LEU A 203 -22.08 5.06 12.77
C LEU A 203 -21.31 3.77 12.46
N LEU A 204 -20.97 3.55 11.18
CA LEU A 204 -20.15 2.41 10.77
C LEU A 204 -18.68 2.53 11.21
N GLY A 205 -18.24 3.75 11.55
CA GLY A 205 -16.95 3.99 12.20
C GLY A 205 -15.72 3.72 11.33
N THR A 206 -15.88 3.51 10.02
CA THR A 206 -14.78 3.13 9.12
C THR A 206 -14.68 4.07 7.92
N ASP A 207 -13.63 4.90 7.93
CA ASP A 207 -13.15 5.58 6.71
C ASP A 207 -12.33 4.58 5.86
N LEU A 208 -13.06 3.76 5.11
CA LEU A 208 -12.48 2.72 4.26
C LEU A 208 -11.52 3.29 3.20
N PRO A 209 -11.83 4.39 2.49
CA PRO A 209 -10.88 5.03 1.58
C PRO A 209 -9.54 5.36 2.24
N SER A 210 -9.54 6.00 3.42
CA SER A 210 -8.30 6.31 4.13
C SER A 210 -7.57 5.03 4.57
N ALA A 211 -8.29 4.01 5.04
CA ALA A 211 -7.69 2.73 5.42
C ALA A 211 -6.99 2.06 4.22
N VAL A 212 -7.66 2.01 3.07
CA VAL A 212 -7.11 1.49 1.81
C VAL A 212 -5.85 2.27 1.41
N LEU A 213 -5.89 3.60 1.45
CA LEU A 213 -4.74 4.44 1.16
C LEU A 213 -3.56 4.10 2.05
N HIS A 214 -3.75 4.07 3.38
CA HIS A 214 -2.68 3.77 4.32
C HIS A 214 -2.10 2.36 4.11
N LEU A 215 -2.94 1.35 3.85
CA LEU A 215 -2.48 -0.01 3.58
C LEU A 215 -1.68 -0.10 2.27
N ARG A 216 -2.12 0.59 1.21
CA ARG A 216 -1.39 0.66 -0.07
C ARG A 216 -0.01 1.30 0.14
N VAL A 217 0.04 2.44 0.85
CA VAL A 217 1.31 3.12 1.14
C VAL A 217 2.22 2.20 1.96
N PHE A 218 1.71 1.59 3.03
CA PHE A 218 2.50 0.72 3.89
C PHE A 218 3.02 -0.51 3.12
N ALA A 219 2.19 -1.15 2.30
CA ALA A 219 2.57 -2.28 1.45
C ALA A 219 3.71 -1.91 0.49
N VAL A 220 3.69 -0.71 -0.09
CA VAL A 220 4.75 -0.21 -0.97
C VAL A 220 6.05 0.03 -0.20
N LEU A 221 5.98 0.62 1.00
CA LEU A 221 7.17 0.95 1.81
C LEU A 221 7.84 -0.27 2.44
N ILE A 222 7.09 -1.32 2.80
CA ILE A 222 7.64 -2.55 3.38
C ILE A 222 8.10 -3.54 2.30
N CYS A 223 7.58 -3.43 1.08
CA CYS A 223 7.96 -4.32 -0.01
C CYS A 223 9.42 -4.07 -0.42
N PRO A 224 10.28 -5.10 -0.49
CA PRO A 224 11.63 -4.92 -1.01
C PRO A 224 11.67 -4.46 -2.48
N ASP A 225 10.71 -4.91 -3.30
CA ASP A 225 10.70 -4.70 -4.75
C ASP A 225 9.31 -4.32 -5.26
N PRO A 226 8.73 -3.17 -4.84
CA PRO A 226 7.32 -2.85 -5.08
C PRO A 226 6.98 -2.77 -6.56
N GLY A 227 7.90 -2.29 -7.40
CA GLY A 227 7.71 -2.26 -8.84
C GLY A 227 7.88 -3.64 -9.51
N GLY A 228 8.70 -4.53 -8.95
CA GLY A 228 8.91 -5.89 -9.47
C GLY A 228 7.92 -6.93 -8.95
N HIS A 229 7.20 -6.63 -7.88
CA HIS A 229 6.21 -7.49 -7.24
C HIS A 229 4.81 -7.19 -7.80
N SER A 230 4.29 -8.06 -8.67
CA SER A 230 3.03 -7.83 -9.41
C SER A 230 1.86 -7.45 -8.50
N ARG A 231 1.60 -8.18 -7.42
CA ARG A 231 0.46 -7.89 -6.54
C ARG A 231 0.52 -6.48 -5.95
N VAL A 232 1.68 -6.09 -5.41
CA VAL A 232 1.92 -4.74 -4.87
C VAL A 232 1.90 -3.70 -5.98
N ALA A 233 2.49 -3.99 -7.13
CA ALA A 233 2.51 -3.08 -8.27
C ALA A 233 1.09 -2.75 -8.73
N ASP A 234 0.25 -3.78 -8.91
CA ASP A 234 -1.07 -3.66 -9.51
C ASP A 234 -2.10 -3.09 -8.53
N SER A 235 -2.07 -3.55 -7.28
CA SER A 235 -3.09 -3.25 -6.25
C SER A 235 -2.75 -2.04 -5.39
N CYS A 236 -1.47 -1.64 -5.32
CA CYS A 236 -1.01 -0.57 -4.45
C CYS A 236 -0.27 0.52 -5.21
N LEU A 237 0.85 0.16 -5.85
CA LEU A 237 1.77 1.14 -6.43
C LEU A 237 1.14 1.91 -7.59
N ARG A 238 0.47 1.21 -8.53
CA ARG A 238 -0.18 1.82 -9.68
C ARG A 238 -1.32 2.76 -9.28
N PRO A 239 -2.29 2.37 -8.42
CA PRO A 239 -3.30 3.30 -7.90
C PRO A 239 -2.68 4.53 -7.23
N LEU A 240 -1.67 4.35 -6.37
CA LEU A 240 -0.99 5.48 -5.73
C LEU A 240 -0.33 6.41 -6.75
N ALA A 241 0.43 5.86 -7.70
CA ALA A 241 1.10 6.61 -8.74
C ALA A 241 0.11 7.37 -9.65
N ARG A 242 -1.08 6.82 -9.87
CA ARG A 242 -2.13 7.42 -10.69
C ARG A 242 -2.89 8.52 -9.94
N ASP A 243 -3.24 8.28 -8.68
CA ASP A 243 -4.28 9.07 -8.01
C ASP A 243 -3.75 9.92 -6.85
N THR A 244 -2.69 9.47 -6.18
CA THR A 244 -2.21 10.10 -4.92
C THR A 244 -0.92 10.88 -5.13
N VAL A 245 0.08 10.26 -5.76
CA VAL A 245 1.44 10.81 -5.81
C VAL A 245 1.82 11.30 -7.21
N ARG A 246 0.83 11.44 -8.11
CA ARG A 246 1.04 11.84 -9.51
C ARG A 246 1.88 13.10 -9.62
N ASP A 247 1.59 14.12 -8.82
CA ASP A 247 2.27 15.41 -8.86
C ASP A 247 3.69 15.34 -8.25
N HIS A 248 3.99 14.28 -7.50
CA HIS A 248 5.32 13.99 -6.97
C HIS A 248 6.13 13.04 -7.87
N LEU A 249 5.53 12.46 -8.92
CA LEU A 249 6.25 11.61 -9.86
C LEU A 249 7.17 12.45 -10.73
N THR A 250 8.46 12.30 -10.49
CA THR A 250 9.49 12.84 -11.35
C THR A 250 9.72 11.90 -12.55
N ALA A 251 10.38 12.39 -13.60
CA ALA A 251 10.89 11.59 -14.72
C ALA A 251 9.88 11.02 -15.76
N GLY A 252 8.67 11.58 -15.85
CA GLY A 252 7.75 11.31 -16.98
C GLY A 252 7.41 9.83 -17.17
N MET A 253 7.26 9.12 -16.05
CA MET A 253 6.85 7.73 -16.00
C MET A 253 5.34 7.60 -16.24
N ASP A 254 4.95 6.63 -17.05
CA ASP A 254 3.55 6.25 -17.25
C ASP A 254 3.25 4.98 -16.42
N PRO A 255 2.50 5.09 -15.30
CA PRO A 255 2.19 3.95 -14.44
C PRO A 255 1.35 2.87 -15.13
N GLU A 256 0.45 3.25 -16.04
CA GLU A 256 -0.42 2.32 -16.75
C GLU A 256 0.37 1.51 -17.76
N TRP A 257 1.30 2.14 -18.48
CA TRP A 257 2.20 1.38 -19.35
C TRP A 257 3.16 0.47 -18.57
N LEU A 258 3.67 0.93 -17.42
CA LEU A 258 4.73 0.23 -16.69
C LEU A 258 4.21 -1.01 -15.95
N TRP A 259 3.04 -0.88 -15.29
CA TRP A 259 2.43 -1.91 -14.44
C TRP A 259 1.02 -2.30 -14.84
N GLY A 260 0.40 -1.63 -15.80
CA GLY A 260 -0.89 -2.08 -16.30
C GLY A 260 -0.82 -3.46 -16.94
N ASP A 261 -2.00 -4.04 -17.09
CA ASP A 261 -2.16 -5.33 -17.75
C ASP A 261 -1.57 -5.24 -19.15
N LYS A 262 -0.71 -6.21 -19.48
CA LYS A 262 -0.41 -6.44 -20.89
C LYS A 262 -1.69 -7.01 -21.50
N PRO A 263 -2.05 -6.59 -22.72
CA PRO A 263 -3.10 -7.28 -23.47
C PRO A 263 -2.79 -8.78 -23.59
#